data_AF-A0A956FC08-F1
#
_entry.id   AF-A0A956FC08-F1
#
_cell.length_a   1.000
_cell.length_b   1.000
_cell.length_c   1.000
_cell.angle_alpha   90.00
_cell.angle_beta   90.00
_cell.angle_gamma   90.00
#
_symmetry.space_group_name_H-M   'P 1'
#
loop_
_entity.id
_entity.type
_entity.pdbx_description
1 polymer ?
#
loop_
_entity_poly.entity_id
_entity_poly.type
_entity_poly.pdbx_seq_one_letter_code
_entity_poly.pdbx_strand_id
1 'polypeptide(L)'
;MLAHLRRRNTPFVRQQPSAYAGRLMEACRRAEPSRVVDTLLCCSLIEARSCERMQRLQGALAELDHEGDPRSDPALTELYASLLASEARHHATYVDLARTLGVVDEAGLRARLHELAMHEAEIVAEAPFTPRLHSGPV
;
A
#
# COMPACT_ATOMS: atom_id res chain seq x y z
N MET A 1 5.04 -12.73 8.19
CA MET A 1 5.07 -13.28 6.80
C MET A 1 5.90 -14.56 6.64
N LEU A 2 7.21 -14.60 6.90
CA LEU A 2 8.05 -15.81 6.65
C LEU A 2 7.55 -17.09 7.34
N ALA A 3 7.07 -16.98 8.58
CA ALA A 3 6.46 -18.11 9.29
C ALA A 3 5.24 -18.68 8.56
N HIS A 4 4.42 -17.83 7.93
CA HIS A 4 3.24 -18.26 7.17
C HIS A 4 3.62 -18.99 5.88
N LEU A 5 4.69 -18.57 5.19
CA LEU A 5 5.22 -19.27 4.01
C LEU A 5 5.71 -20.67 4.38
N ARG A 6 6.50 -20.79 5.47
CA ARG A 6 7.02 -22.08 5.96
C ARG A 6 5.91 -23.06 6.32
N ARG A 7 4.87 -22.61 7.05
CA ARG A 7 3.71 -23.46 7.39
C ARG A 7 2.98 -24.00 6.15
N ARG A 8 3.04 -23.28 5.03
CA ARG A 8 2.40 -23.66 3.74
C ARG A 8 3.36 -24.38 2.80
N ASN A 9 4.56 -24.76 3.26
CA ASN A 9 5.62 -25.33 2.43
C ASN A 9 5.90 -24.51 1.16
N THR A 10 5.70 -23.18 1.23
CA THR A 10 5.90 -22.27 0.11
C THR A 10 7.33 -21.71 0.16
N PRO A 11 8.15 -21.92 -0.87
CA PRO A 11 9.52 -21.42 -0.88
C PRO A 11 9.54 -19.90 -0.93
N PHE A 12 10.44 -19.28 -0.15
CA PHE A 12 10.70 -17.85 -0.26
C PHE A 12 11.60 -17.61 -1.46
N VAL A 13 11.04 -17.02 -2.51
CA VAL A 13 11.73 -16.76 -3.78
C VAL A 13 11.69 -15.28 -4.13
N ARG A 14 12.65 -14.83 -4.94
CA ARG A 14 12.63 -13.48 -5.49
C ARG A 14 11.42 -13.34 -6.42
N GLN A 15 10.55 -12.41 -6.10
CA GLN A 15 9.44 -12.01 -6.96
C GLN A 15 9.83 -10.79 -7.78
N GLN A 16 9.35 -10.70 -9.02
CA GLN A 16 9.45 -9.47 -9.80
C GLN A 16 8.61 -8.39 -9.11
N PRO A 17 9.17 -7.20 -8.82
CA PRO A 17 8.45 -6.10 -8.19
C PRO A 17 7.41 -5.51 -9.15
N SER A 18 6.36 -4.91 -8.59
CA SER A 18 5.42 -4.09 -9.35
C SER A 18 6.09 -2.77 -9.75
N ALA A 19 5.74 -2.22 -10.91
CA ALA A 19 6.15 -0.89 -11.34
C ALA A 19 5.46 0.24 -10.55
N TYR A 20 4.41 -0.07 -9.78
CA TYR A 20 3.57 0.90 -9.06
C TYR A 20 4.35 1.97 -8.29
N ALA A 21 5.23 1.57 -7.37
CA ALA A 21 5.97 2.53 -6.54
C ALA A 21 6.94 3.36 -7.39
N GLY A 22 7.56 2.75 -8.40
CA GLY A 22 8.45 3.47 -9.33
C GLY A 22 7.69 4.58 -10.08
N ARG A 23 6.55 4.23 -10.68
CA ARG A 23 5.69 5.18 -11.41
C ARG A 23 5.14 6.29 -10.53
N LEU A 24 4.79 5.98 -9.27
CA LEU A 24 4.32 7.00 -8.32
C LEU A 24 5.43 7.99 -8.00
N MET A 25 6.65 7.49 -7.75
CA MET A 25 7.81 8.32 -7.42
C MET A 25 8.30 9.20 -8.57
N GLU A 26 7.93 8.91 -9.83
CA GLU A 26 8.23 9.77 -10.98
C GLU A 26 7.56 11.15 -10.89
N ALA A 27 6.45 11.27 -10.16
CA ALA A 27 5.76 12.54 -9.93
C ALA A 27 6.46 13.44 -8.90
N CYS A 28 7.45 12.93 -8.16
CA CYS A 28 8.19 13.69 -7.16
C CYS A 28 9.02 14.82 -7.81
N ARG A 29 8.93 16.02 -7.23
CA ARG A 29 9.81 17.13 -7.57
C ARG A 29 11.27 16.74 -7.33
N ARG A 30 12.18 17.26 -8.17
CA ARG A 30 13.60 16.86 -8.16
C ARG A 30 14.43 17.62 -7.12
N ALA A 31 14.09 18.88 -6.87
CA ALA A 31 14.86 19.77 -6.00
C ALA A 31 14.37 19.69 -4.55
N GLU A 32 15.32 19.75 -3.62
CA GLU A 32 15.02 19.94 -2.20
C GLU A 32 14.60 21.39 -1.91
N PRO A 33 13.77 21.63 -0.88
CA PRO A 33 13.19 20.65 0.05
C PRO A 33 11.84 20.06 -0.41
N SER A 34 11.42 20.34 -1.65
CA SER A 34 10.16 19.85 -2.19
C SER A 34 10.13 18.34 -2.44
N ARG A 35 11.29 17.78 -2.80
CA ARG A 35 11.45 16.34 -3.05
C ARG A 35 11.19 15.49 -1.81
N VAL A 36 11.70 15.87 -0.64
CA VAL A 36 11.43 15.12 0.59
C VAL A 36 9.95 15.14 0.96
N VAL A 37 9.26 16.27 0.78
CA VAL A 37 7.80 16.36 1.00
C VAL A 37 7.07 15.40 0.08
N ASP A 38 7.34 15.43 -1.22
CA ASP A 38 6.68 14.55 -2.20
C ASP A 38 6.95 13.07 -1.92
N THR A 39 8.18 12.72 -1.51
CA THR A 39 8.56 11.36 -1.16
C THR A 39 7.72 10.85 0.02
N LEU A 40 7.55 11.66 1.06
CA LEU A 40 6.74 11.31 2.23
C LEU A 40 5.27 11.15 1.86
N LEU A 41 4.72 12.06 1.04
CA LEU A 41 3.35 11.94 0.56
C LEU A 41 3.14 10.68 -0.31
N CYS A 42 4.10 10.32 -1.17
CA CYS A 42 4.06 9.07 -1.93
C CYS A 42 4.11 7.85 -1.01
N CYS A 43 4.96 7.84 0.03
CA CYS A 43 4.97 6.78 1.03
C CYS A 43 3.61 6.66 1.75
N SER A 44 2.97 7.78 2.09
CA SER A 44 1.62 7.78 2.66
C SER A 44 0.60 7.08 1.75
N LEU A 45 0.62 7.40 0.44
CA LEU A 45 -0.27 6.78 -0.54
C LEU A 45 -0.02 5.28 -0.71
N ILE A 46 1.24 4.85 -0.68
CA ILE A 46 1.61 3.42 -0.73
C ILE A 46 1.00 2.66 0.46
N GLU A 47 1.16 3.17 1.69
CA GLU A 47 0.59 2.56 2.90
C GLU A 47 -0.95 2.59 2.89
N ALA A 48 -1.55 3.70 2.43
CA ALA A 48 -3.01 3.80 2.31
C ALA A 48 -3.57 2.75 1.34
N ARG A 49 -2.93 2.56 0.17
CA ARG A 49 -3.33 1.54 -0.80
C ARG A 49 -3.10 0.12 -0.27
N SER A 50 -2.00 -0.11 0.44
CA SER A 50 -1.72 -1.38 1.13
C SER A 50 -2.85 -1.73 2.10
N CYS A 51 -3.24 -0.77 2.94
CA CYS A 51 -4.32 -0.92 3.93
C CYS A 51 -5.66 -1.29 3.25
N GLU A 52 -6.08 -0.53 2.22
CA GLU A 52 -7.32 -0.81 1.51
C GLU A 52 -7.35 -2.24 0.91
N ARG A 53 -6.27 -2.64 0.25
CA ARG A 53 -6.21 -3.95 -0.41
C ARG A 53 -6.12 -5.10 0.57
N MET A 54 -5.38 -4.94 1.66
CA MET A 54 -5.34 -5.93 2.73
C MET A 54 -6.70 -6.07 3.41
N GLN A 55 -7.49 -4.99 3.53
CA GLN A 55 -8.84 -5.06 4.07
C GLN A 55 -9.77 -5.85 3.15
N ARG A 56 -9.73 -5.58 1.84
CA ARG A 56 -10.50 -6.36 0.86
C ARG A 56 -10.09 -7.83 0.85
N LEU A 57 -8.78 -8.12 0.91
CA LEU A 57 -8.27 -9.48 0.93
C LEU A 57 -8.67 -10.21 2.22
N GLN A 58 -8.61 -9.54 3.37
CA GLN A 58 -9.06 -10.09 4.65
C GLN A 58 -10.56 -10.43 4.61
N GLY A 59 -11.39 -9.55 4.04
CA GLY A 59 -12.83 -9.83 3.87
C GLY A 59 -13.09 -11.03 2.96
N ALA A 60 -12.42 -11.09 1.80
CA ALA A 60 -12.55 -12.22 0.88
C ALA A 60 -12.06 -13.55 1.49
N LEU A 61 -11.00 -13.53 2.31
CA LEU A 61 -10.54 -14.71 3.04
C LEU A 61 -11.54 -15.14 4.12
N ALA A 62 -12.11 -14.19 4.85
CA ALA A 62 -13.12 -14.47 5.88
C ALA A 62 -14.38 -15.14 5.29
N GLU A 63 -14.77 -14.81 4.05
CA GLU A 63 -15.87 -15.48 3.35
C GLU A 63 -15.55 -16.96 3.02
N LEU A 64 -14.27 -17.30 2.86
CA LEU A 64 -13.78 -18.65 2.61
C LEU A 64 -13.55 -19.46 3.90
N ASP A 65 -13.50 -18.81 5.05
CA ASP A 65 -13.20 -19.43 6.35
C ASP A 65 -14.44 -20.12 6.97
N HIS A 66 -14.89 -21.20 6.34
CA HIS A 66 -15.96 -22.06 6.85
C HIS A 66 -15.55 -23.53 6.91
N GLU A 67 -16.25 -24.29 7.76
CA GLU A 67 -15.98 -25.72 7.96
C GLU A 67 -16.18 -26.49 6.64
N GLY A 68 -15.16 -27.25 6.24
CA GLY A 68 -15.20 -28.09 5.04
C GLY A 68 -14.70 -27.43 3.75
N ASP A 69 -14.39 -26.12 3.72
CA ASP A 69 -13.76 -25.51 2.55
C ASP A 69 -12.24 -25.77 2.53
N PRO A 70 -11.69 -26.43 1.49
CA PRO A 70 -10.25 -26.66 1.37
C PRO A 70 -9.41 -25.37 1.24
N ARG A 71 -10.05 -24.22 1.02
CA ARG A 71 -9.41 -22.89 0.92
C ARG A 71 -9.43 -22.13 2.24
N SER A 72 -10.14 -22.63 3.26
CA SER A 72 -10.19 -22.03 4.60
C SER A 72 -8.78 -21.92 5.18
N ASP A 73 -8.40 -20.71 5.59
CA ASP A 73 -7.10 -20.41 6.19
C ASP A 73 -7.23 -19.27 7.22
N PRO A 74 -7.82 -19.55 8.40
CA PRO A 74 -8.08 -18.54 9.43
C PRO A 74 -6.81 -17.81 9.88
N ALA A 75 -5.67 -18.50 9.84
CA ALA A 75 -4.40 -17.91 10.19
C ALA A 75 -3.88 -16.90 9.15
N LEU A 76 -4.34 -16.96 7.90
CA LEU A 76 -4.06 -15.92 6.90
C LEU A 76 -4.96 -14.70 7.09
N THR A 77 -6.25 -14.93 7.37
CA THR A 77 -7.23 -13.89 7.70
C THR A 77 -6.76 -13.05 8.90
N GLU A 78 -6.35 -13.72 9.99
CA GLU A 78 -5.81 -13.08 11.18
C GLU A 78 -4.52 -12.28 10.89
N LEU A 79 -3.64 -12.82 10.03
CA LEU A 79 -2.42 -12.11 9.63
C LEU A 79 -2.77 -10.77 8.98
N TYR A 80 -3.65 -10.76 7.98
CA TYR A 80 -4.02 -9.53 7.30
C TYR A 80 -4.76 -8.56 8.23
N ALA A 81 -5.66 -9.06 9.08
CA ALA A 81 -6.32 -8.24 10.10
C ALA A 81 -5.31 -7.53 11.02
N SER A 82 -4.26 -8.25 11.46
CA SER A 82 -3.23 -7.69 12.34
C SER A 82 -2.39 -6.58 11.68
N LEU A 83 -2.24 -6.60 10.36
CA LEU A 83 -1.46 -5.62 9.60
C LEU A 83 -2.23 -4.31 9.38
N LEU A 84 -3.56 -4.35 9.30
CA LEU A 84 -4.38 -3.16 9.01
C LEU A 84 -4.14 -2.03 10.02
N ALA A 85 -4.03 -2.35 11.30
CA ALA A 85 -3.84 -1.36 12.35
C ALA A 85 -2.48 -0.65 12.23
N SER A 86 -1.41 -1.32 11.81
CA SER A 86 -0.09 -0.68 11.61
C SER A 86 -0.08 0.22 10.39
N GLU A 87 -0.67 -0.22 9.29
CA GLU A 87 -0.66 0.51 8.01
C GLU A 87 -1.52 1.77 8.07
N ALA A 88 -2.66 1.68 8.78
CA ALA A 88 -3.50 2.84 9.12
C ALA A 88 -2.71 3.92 9.87
N ARG A 89 -1.81 3.53 10.79
CA ARG A 89 -0.96 4.50 11.49
C ARG A 89 0.16 5.04 10.61
N HIS A 90 0.75 4.19 9.77
CA HIS A 90 1.87 4.59 8.92
C HIS A 90 1.47 5.66 7.88
N HIS A 91 0.31 5.51 7.23
CA HIS A 91 -0.09 6.50 6.21
C HIS A 91 -0.24 7.91 6.83
N ALA A 92 -0.84 8.02 8.02
CA ALA A 92 -1.00 9.29 8.74
C ALA A 92 0.38 9.85 9.17
N THR A 93 1.25 8.98 9.68
CA THR A 93 2.60 9.35 10.13
C THR A 93 3.40 10.03 9.02
N TYR A 94 3.32 9.54 7.78
CA TYR A 94 4.05 10.14 6.66
C TYR A 94 3.55 11.55 6.30
N VAL A 95 2.23 11.79 6.34
CA VAL A 95 1.67 13.13 6.12
C VAL A 95 2.06 14.07 7.24
N ASP A 96 2.01 13.59 8.49
CA ASP A 96 2.40 14.36 9.66
C ASP A 96 3.89 14.74 9.59
N LEU A 97 4.77 13.80 9.22
CA LEU A 97 6.18 14.08 9.02
C LEU A 97 6.39 15.14 7.92
N ALA A 98 5.68 15.02 6.78
CA ALA A 98 5.74 16.02 5.72
C ALA A 98 5.29 17.41 6.20
N ARG A 99 4.25 17.46 7.04
CA ARG A 99 3.76 18.69 7.68
C ARG A 99 4.81 19.31 8.60
N THR A 100 5.51 18.51 9.43
CA THR A 100 6.52 19.02 10.36
C THR A 100 7.73 19.67 9.69
N LEU A 101 7.97 19.40 8.40
CA LEU A 101 9.06 20.03 7.65
C LEU A 101 8.82 21.51 7.35
N GLY A 102 7.55 21.97 7.39
CA GLY A 102 7.21 23.39 7.21
C GLY A 102 7.56 23.98 5.83
N VAL A 103 7.77 23.13 4.82
CA VAL A 103 8.15 23.53 3.45
C VAL A 103 6.97 24.16 2.68
N VAL A 104 5.76 23.69 2.98
CA VAL A 104 4.49 24.21 2.44
C VAL A 104 3.50 24.35 3.60
N ASP A 105 2.52 25.23 3.45
CA ASP A 105 1.41 25.33 4.39
C ASP A 105 0.43 24.15 4.23
N GLU A 106 -0.56 24.04 5.13
CA GLU A 106 -1.53 22.93 5.12
C GLU A 106 -2.34 22.89 3.81
N ALA A 107 -2.65 24.06 3.23
CA ALA A 107 -3.36 24.14 1.97
C ALA A 107 -2.52 23.58 0.82
N GLY A 108 -1.25 23.95 0.74
CA GLY A 108 -0.29 23.43 -0.24
C GLY A 108 -0.01 21.94 -0.05
N LEU A 109 0.11 21.47 1.20
CA LEU A 109 0.29 20.04 1.50
C LEU A 109 -0.90 19.21 1.02
N ARG A 110 -2.13 19.66 1.32
CA ARG A 110 -3.36 18.99 0.89
C ARG A 110 -3.53 19.00 -0.61
N ALA A 111 -3.27 20.14 -1.26
CA ALA A 111 -3.30 20.24 -2.72
C ALA A 111 -2.31 19.26 -3.35
N ARG A 112 -1.07 19.22 -2.84
CA ARG A 112 -0.05 18.32 -3.35
C ARG A 112 -0.37 16.84 -3.13
N LEU A 113 -0.90 16.48 -1.96
CA LEU A 113 -1.36 15.13 -1.68
C LEU A 113 -2.48 14.72 -2.65
N HIS A 114 -3.41 15.63 -2.93
CA HIS A 114 -4.49 15.37 -3.89
C HIS A 114 -3.96 15.15 -5.32
N GLU A 115 -3.03 15.97 -5.79
CA GLU A 115 -2.37 15.76 -7.09
C GLU A 115 -1.70 14.38 -7.19
N LEU A 116 -0.93 14.00 -6.16
CA LEU A 116 -0.26 12.70 -6.13
C LEU A 116 -1.26 11.54 -6.04
N ALA A 117 -2.39 11.72 -5.34
CA ALA A 117 -3.45 10.73 -5.27
C ALA A 117 -4.16 10.51 -6.62
N MET A 118 -4.35 11.58 -7.40
CA MET A 118 -4.89 11.47 -8.76
C MET A 118 -3.94 10.69 -9.68
N HIS A 119 -2.64 10.99 -9.61
CA HIS A 119 -1.62 10.24 -10.34
C HIS A 119 -1.54 8.77 -9.91
N GLU A 120 -1.65 8.48 -8.61
CA GLU A 120 -1.71 7.11 -8.08
C GLU A 120 -2.91 6.34 -8.64
N ALA A 121 -4.08 6.98 -8.70
CA ALA A 121 -5.29 6.37 -9.24
C ALA A 121 -5.14 6.00 -10.73
N GLU A 122 -4.51 6.88 -11.53
CA GLU A 122 -4.17 6.60 -12.93
C GLU A 122 -3.21 5.40 -13.05
N ILE A 123 -2.15 5.35 -12.24
CA ILE A 123 -1.20 4.22 -12.22
C ILE A 123 -1.92 2.91 -11.93
N VAL A 124 -2.83 2.89 -10.94
CA VAL A 124 -3.59 1.69 -10.59
C VAL A 124 -4.54 1.29 -11.72
N ALA A 125 -5.24 2.25 -12.34
CA ALA A 125 -6.19 1.98 -13.41
C ALA A 125 -5.52 1.40 -14.67
N GLU A 126 -4.32 1.88 -15.02
CA GLU A 126 -3.59 1.45 -16.21
C GLU A 126 -2.73 0.20 -16.00
N ALA A 127 -2.39 -0.13 -14.76
CA ALA A 127 -1.53 -1.27 -14.48
C ALA A 127 -2.22 -2.60 -14.88
N PRO A 128 -1.50 -3.58 -15.45
CA PRO A 128 -2.06 -4.90 -15.64
C PRO A 128 -2.25 -5.60 -14.29
N PHE A 129 -3.27 -6.45 -14.20
CA PHE A 129 -3.42 -7.34 -13.05
C PHE A 129 -2.26 -8.34 -13.00
N THR A 130 -1.64 -8.42 -11.83
CA THR A 130 -0.73 -9.50 -11.43
C THR A 130 -0.97 -9.81 -9.96
N PRO A 131 -0.66 -11.01 -9.45
CA PRO A 131 -0.81 -11.34 -8.03
C PRO A 131 0.30 -10.65 -7.23
N ARG A 132 0.15 -9.34 -7.05
CA ARG A 132 0.99 -8.42 -6.28
C ARG A 132 0.08 -7.51 -5.48
N LEU A 133 0.56 -7.07 -4.32
CA LEU A 133 -0.22 -6.18 -3.47
C LEU A 133 -0.57 -4.89 -4.22
N HIS A 134 0.32 -4.36 -5.07
CA HIS A 134 0.11 -3.13 -5.85
C HIS A 134 0.09 -3.37 -7.38
N SER A 135 -0.81 -4.22 -7.88
CA SER A 135 -1.13 -4.37 -9.31
C SER A 135 -2.40 -3.60 -9.74
N GLY A 136 -2.76 -3.60 -11.02
CA GLY A 136 -4.04 -2.99 -11.43
C GLY A 136 -5.26 -3.88 -11.20
N PRO A 137 -6.46 -3.43 -11.61
CA PRO A 137 -7.73 -4.13 -11.40
C PRO A 137 -7.83 -5.45 -12.18
N VAL A 138 -8.63 -6.38 -11.65
CA VAL A 138 -9.00 -7.67 -12.29
C VAL A 138 -10.02 -7.47 -13.39
#